data_AF-A0A953TVF6-F1
#
_entry.id   AF-A0A953TVF6-F1
#
_cell.length_a   1.000
_cell.length_b   1.000
_cell.length_c   1.000
_cell.angle_alpha   90.00
_cell.angle_beta   90.00
_cell.angle_gamma   90.00
#
_symmetry.space_group_name_H-M   'P 1'
#
loop_
_entity.id
_entity.type
_entity.pdbx_description
1 polymer ?
#
loop_
_entity_poly.entity_id
_entity_poly.type
_entity_poly.pdbx_seq_one_letter_code
_entity_poly.pdbx_strand_id
1 'polypeptide(L)'
;MNTRTVQDLLHRDRMIYEVNQGGPIVLKNPQKFVSQSLDALVWNAALGENDEVRTAARWIIRRAGLELGVVPSSTFGLYEARGRKQCGGFTVPAINVRGLSYDVARAVFRAALKLKAGAFIFELARTESNYTDQRPSEFAAVLIAAALREGYEGPIFIQGDHYQAHVKKFAKDPEAELQGIRNFAQESIAAGYYNIDIDTSTLVDLSKPNVREQQRVNFESSARLAAAIRQMEPEGVTVSLGGEIGEVGKQNSTVEELSVYMEGFQKAFARLDGGKKGLAKISVQTGTTHGGVVLPDGSIAQVAIDFDALRKLSAAARDKYGLAGTVQHGASTLPAEAFGKFPECETAEVHLATEFQNMIFENVDFPKNFKEEIYEFLRKNFAEERKPGDTDEQFIYRTRKKSFGPFKRKFWELPAGVRARIGNDLENKFVFLFEKLNVQRTADLVKKTVPLVPVVPPAPAALEGALQKVGAVR
;
A
#
# COMPACT_ATOMS: atom_id res chain seq x y z
N MET A 1 21.98 -20.34 5.67
CA MET A 1 21.44 -18.96 5.58
C MET A 1 21.68 -18.12 6.84
N ASN A 2 22.61 -18.46 7.74
CA ASN A 2 22.83 -17.67 8.97
C ASN A 2 23.73 -16.47 8.70
N THR A 3 23.15 -15.42 8.13
CA THR A 3 23.78 -14.10 8.08
C THR A 3 23.62 -13.47 9.46
N ARG A 4 24.73 -13.33 10.20
CA ARG A 4 24.69 -12.81 11.58
C ARG A 4 25.13 -11.35 11.65
N THR A 5 25.96 -10.93 10.71
CA THR A 5 26.56 -9.59 10.65
C THR A 5 26.41 -8.99 9.26
N VAL A 6 26.59 -7.66 9.15
CA VAL A 6 26.61 -6.97 7.85
C VAL A 6 27.82 -7.42 7.02
N GLN A 7 28.94 -7.77 7.66
CA GLN A 7 30.12 -8.33 6.99
C GLN A 7 29.81 -9.66 6.31
N ASP A 8 28.98 -10.52 6.92
CA ASP A 8 28.57 -11.78 6.29
C ASP A 8 27.80 -11.53 4.99
N LEU A 9 26.90 -10.53 4.97
CA LEU A 9 26.17 -10.12 3.76
C LEU A 9 27.14 -9.71 2.65
N LEU A 10 28.07 -8.81 2.97
CA LEU A 10 29.02 -8.25 2.00
C LEU A 10 30.01 -9.30 1.49
N HIS A 11 30.53 -10.15 2.38
CA HIS A 11 31.53 -11.14 2.01
C HIS A 11 30.95 -12.26 1.13
N ARG A 12 29.72 -12.71 1.43
CA ARG A 12 29.04 -13.77 0.68
C ARG A 12 28.94 -13.44 -0.81
N ASP A 13 28.59 -12.19 -1.12
CA ASP A 13 28.24 -11.77 -2.48
C ASP A 13 29.26 -10.81 -3.10
N ARG A 14 30.48 -10.71 -2.56
CA ARG A 14 31.54 -9.76 -3.03
C ARG A 14 31.93 -9.87 -4.51
N MET A 15 31.66 -11.04 -5.12
CA MET A 15 31.89 -11.32 -6.54
C MET A 15 30.67 -10.98 -7.41
N ILE A 16 29.52 -10.72 -6.80
CA ILE A 16 28.23 -10.46 -7.45
C ILE A 16 27.92 -8.96 -7.42
N TYR A 17 28.15 -8.30 -6.28
CA TYR A 17 28.05 -6.86 -6.14
C TYR A 17 29.14 -6.32 -5.21
N GLU A 18 29.33 -5.01 -5.26
CA GLU A 18 30.21 -4.26 -4.38
C GLU A 18 29.49 -3.03 -3.85
N VAL A 19 29.69 -2.74 -2.57
CA VAL A 19 29.22 -1.50 -1.95
C VAL A 19 30.45 -0.65 -1.68
N ASN A 20 30.52 0.53 -2.29
CA ASN A 20 31.67 1.43 -2.19
C ASN A 20 31.56 2.33 -0.96
N GLN A 21 32.70 2.83 -0.48
CA GLN A 21 32.73 3.89 0.53
C GLN A 21 32.00 5.14 -0.02
N GLY A 22 31.10 5.71 0.77
CA GLY A 22 30.18 6.77 0.32
C GLY A 22 28.85 6.27 -0.26
N GLY A 23 28.63 4.94 -0.27
CA GLY A 23 27.31 4.35 -0.45
C GLY A 23 26.84 4.01 -1.87
N PRO A 24 27.56 4.10 -3.00
CA PRO A 24 27.06 3.48 -4.23
C PRO A 24 27.16 1.95 -4.20
N ILE A 25 26.18 1.26 -4.80
CA ILE A 25 26.26 -0.18 -5.09
C ILE A 25 26.65 -0.35 -6.57
N VAL A 26 27.53 -1.31 -6.86
CA VAL A 26 27.88 -1.70 -8.22
C VAL A 26 27.56 -3.18 -8.39
N LEU A 27 26.64 -3.50 -9.29
CA LEU A 27 26.30 -4.89 -9.62
C LEU A 27 27.30 -5.43 -10.65
N LYS A 28 28.30 -6.19 -10.18
CA LYS A 28 29.30 -6.84 -11.05
C LYS A 28 28.68 -7.88 -11.98
N ASN A 29 27.61 -8.52 -11.51
CA ASN A 29 26.83 -9.45 -12.30
C ASN A 29 25.33 -9.35 -11.92
N PRO A 30 24.55 -8.50 -12.61
CA PRO A 30 23.12 -8.33 -12.38
C PRO A 30 22.32 -9.64 -12.39
N GLN A 31 22.63 -10.55 -13.32
CA GLN A 31 21.92 -11.81 -13.46
C GLN A 31 22.17 -12.73 -12.26
N LYS A 32 23.41 -12.81 -11.76
CA LYS A 32 23.74 -13.53 -10.53
C LYS A 32 23.18 -12.85 -9.28
N PHE A 33 23.10 -11.52 -9.26
CA PHE A 33 22.47 -10.80 -8.14
C PHE A 33 21.03 -11.26 -7.97
N VAL A 34 20.25 -11.22 -9.06
CA VAL A 34 18.87 -11.70 -9.05
C VAL A 34 18.84 -13.19 -8.74
N SER A 35 19.51 -14.05 -9.51
CA SER A 35 19.35 -15.51 -9.36
C SER A 35 19.94 -16.14 -8.08
N GLN A 36 20.95 -15.53 -7.44
CA GLN A 36 21.69 -16.15 -6.33
C GLN A 36 21.63 -15.36 -5.03
N SER A 37 21.65 -14.03 -5.07
CA SER A 37 21.76 -13.19 -3.86
C SER A 37 20.41 -12.69 -3.35
N LEU A 38 19.48 -12.37 -4.27
CA LEU A 38 18.27 -11.62 -3.97
C LEU A 38 17.36 -12.31 -2.95
N ASP A 39 17.09 -13.62 -3.07
CA ASP A 39 16.19 -14.32 -2.13
C ASP A 39 16.73 -14.31 -0.70
N ALA A 40 18.05 -14.48 -0.55
CA ALA A 40 18.68 -14.43 0.75
C ALA A 40 18.73 -12.99 1.31
N LEU A 41 18.85 -11.97 0.46
CA LEU A 41 18.73 -10.57 0.88
C LEU A 41 17.30 -10.28 1.36
N VAL A 42 16.28 -10.69 0.60
CA VAL A 42 14.86 -10.48 0.94
C VAL A 42 14.50 -11.17 2.26
N TRP A 43 14.96 -12.41 2.44
CA TRP A 43 14.82 -13.14 3.69
C TRP A 43 15.40 -12.34 4.86
N ASN A 44 16.64 -11.85 4.73
CA ASN A 44 17.25 -11.04 5.77
C ASN A 44 16.54 -9.70 5.96
N ALA A 45 15.99 -9.10 4.90
CA ALA A 45 15.24 -7.85 4.96
C ALA A 45 13.98 -7.97 5.84
N ALA A 46 13.31 -9.13 5.81
CA ALA A 46 12.07 -9.39 6.53
C ALA A 46 12.26 -10.10 7.88
N LEU A 47 13.19 -11.06 7.96
CA LEU A 47 13.30 -12.00 9.09
C LEU A 47 14.69 -12.03 9.74
N GLY A 48 15.62 -11.18 9.30
CA GLY A 48 16.94 -11.07 9.93
C GLY A 48 16.81 -10.82 11.43
N GLU A 49 17.53 -11.61 12.24
CA GLU A 49 17.49 -11.50 13.70
C GLU A 49 18.18 -10.23 14.20
N ASN A 50 19.19 -9.77 13.46
CA ASN A 50 19.92 -8.53 13.72
C ASN A 50 19.33 -7.37 12.89
N ASP A 51 18.98 -6.27 13.56
CA ASP A 51 18.40 -5.09 12.91
C ASP A 51 19.34 -4.40 11.92
N GLU A 52 20.66 -4.42 12.19
CA GLU A 52 21.68 -3.91 11.28
C GLU A 52 21.69 -4.72 9.97
N VAL A 53 21.56 -6.04 10.07
CA VAL A 53 21.47 -6.95 8.92
C VAL A 53 20.19 -6.68 8.12
N ARG A 54 19.04 -6.53 8.80
CA ARG A 54 17.77 -6.18 8.14
C ARG A 54 17.91 -4.87 7.37
N THR A 55 18.42 -3.84 8.02
CA THR A 55 18.54 -2.49 7.45
C THR A 55 19.54 -2.46 6.29
N ALA A 56 20.68 -3.14 6.41
CA ALA A 56 21.64 -3.28 5.31
C ALA A 56 21.05 -4.06 4.12
N ALA A 57 20.35 -5.17 4.35
CA ALA A 57 19.72 -5.94 3.29
C ALA A 57 18.64 -5.13 2.54
N ARG A 58 17.78 -4.42 3.28
CA ARG A 58 16.76 -3.51 2.71
C ARG A 58 17.43 -2.43 1.85
N TRP A 59 18.50 -1.82 2.34
CA TRP A 59 19.24 -0.81 1.60
C TRP A 59 19.88 -1.36 0.31
N ILE A 60 20.53 -2.53 0.38
CA ILE A 60 21.16 -3.19 -0.79
C ILE A 60 20.11 -3.47 -1.87
N ILE A 61 18.94 -4.02 -1.47
CA ILE A 61 17.84 -4.29 -2.41
C ILE A 61 17.35 -3.00 -3.05
N ARG A 62 17.10 -1.94 -2.26
CA ARG A 62 16.62 -0.66 -2.78
C ARG A 62 17.60 -0.03 -3.76
N ARG A 63 18.91 -0.09 -3.47
CA ARG A 63 19.96 0.41 -4.36
C ARG A 63 20.08 -0.41 -5.62
N ALA A 64 20.07 -1.74 -5.52
CA ALA A 64 20.06 -2.62 -6.69
C ALA A 64 18.80 -2.40 -7.57
N GLY A 65 17.66 -2.11 -6.94
CA GLY A 65 16.43 -1.70 -7.62
C GLY A 65 16.66 -0.51 -8.54
N LEU A 66 17.24 0.57 -8.03
CA LEU A 66 17.55 1.76 -8.82
C LEU A 66 18.53 1.47 -9.97
N GLU A 67 19.60 0.71 -9.72
CA GLU A 67 20.57 0.31 -10.76
C GLU A 67 19.94 -0.55 -11.88
N LEU A 68 18.86 -1.26 -11.57
CA LEU A 68 18.13 -2.14 -12.50
C LEU A 68 16.79 -1.53 -12.96
N GLY A 69 16.59 -0.23 -12.75
CA GLY A 69 15.43 0.50 -13.29
C GLY A 69 14.10 0.29 -12.54
N VAL A 70 14.10 -0.31 -11.35
CA VAL A 70 12.93 -0.40 -10.47
C VAL A 70 12.91 0.82 -9.55
N VAL A 71 12.02 1.76 -9.81
CA VAL A 71 12.03 3.09 -9.17
C VAL A 71 10.72 3.33 -8.41
N PRO A 72 10.74 3.41 -7.05
CA PRO A 72 9.60 3.92 -6.30
C PRO A 72 9.16 5.28 -6.84
N SER A 73 7.89 5.39 -7.20
CA SER A 73 7.37 6.52 -7.97
C SER A 73 6.02 6.99 -7.43
N SER A 74 5.64 8.21 -7.80
CA SER A 74 4.34 8.76 -7.48
C SER A 74 3.35 8.61 -8.63
N THR A 75 2.10 8.29 -8.33
CA THR A 75 0.98 8.30 -9.28
C THR A 75 0.53 9.71 -9.66
N PHE A 76 1.07 10.75 -9.02
CA PHE A 76 0.61 12.14 -9.19
C PHE A 76 0.51 12.56 -10.66
N GLY A 77 1.52 12.27 -11.48
CA GLY A 77 1.49 12.62 -12.91
C GLY A 77 0.42 11.87 -13.73
N LEU A 78 0.19 10.58 -13.44
CA LEU A 78 -0.91 9.80 -14.03
C LEU A 78 -2.27 10.39 -13.63
N TYR A 79 -2.42 10.74 -12.36
CA TYR A 79 -3.67 11.27 -11.80
C TYR A 79 -3.95 12.70 -12.25
N GLU A 80 -2.91 13.52 -12.43
CA GLU A 80 -3.04 14.85 -13.04
C GLU A 80 -3.47 14.76 -14.52
N ALA A 81 -2.88 13.84 -15.30
CA ALA A 81 -3.29 13.59 -16.69
C ALA A 81 -4.76 13.17 -16.78
N ARG A 82 -5.20 12.30 -15.86
CA ARG A 82 -6.60 11.87 -15.76
C ARG A 82 -7.54 13.02 -15.37
N GLY A 83 -7.17 13.84 -14.38
CA GLY A 83 -7.95 15.01 -13.98
C GLY A 83 -8.08 16.06 -15.09
N ARG A 84 -7.06 16.15 -15.96
CA ARG A 84 -7.09 16.95 -17.20
C ARG A 84 -7.80 16.26 -18.36
N LYS A 85 -8.42 15.09 -18.14
CA LYS A 85 -9.12 14.28 -19.14
C LYS A 85 -8.25 13.86 -20.34
N GLN A 86 -6.93 13.73 -20.13
CA GLN A 86 -5.98 13.27 -21.15
C GLN A 86 -5.92 11.74 -21.24
N CYS A 87 -6.43 11.06 -20.23
CA CYS A 87 -6.63 9.62 -20.17
C CYS A 87 -7.83 9.28 -19.28
N GLY A 88 -8.40 8.09 -19.43
CA GLY A 88 -9.59 7.61 -18.68
C GLY A 88 -9.95 6.18 -19.10
N GLY A 89 -11.10 5.68 -18.66
CA GLY A 89 -11.62 4.36 -19.05
C GLY A 89 -10.99 3.14 -18.36
N PHE A 90 -10.23 3.36 -17.29
CA PHE A 90 -9.66 2.33 -16.42
C PHE A 90 -9.79 2.71 -14.95
N THR A 91 -9.53 1.78 -14.03
CA THR A 91 -9.48 2.03 -12.58
C THR A 91 -8.22 1.39 -12.02
N VAL A 92 -7.39 2.15 -11.30
CA VAL A 92 -6.15 1.62 -10.73
C VAL A 92 -6.47 0.69 -9.55
N PRO A 93 -6.08 -0.59 -9.56
CA PRO A 93 -6.18 -1.42 -8.37
C PRO A 93 -5.08 -1.03 -7.37
N ALA A 94 -5.48 -0.71 -6.14
CA ALA A 94 -4.60 -0.63 -4.99
C ALA A 94 -4.71 -1.93 -4.18
N ILE A 95 -3.56 -2.60 -4.00
CA ILE A 95 -3.48 -3.99 -3.55
C ILE A 95 -2.85 -4.01 -2.16
N ASN A 96 -3.65 -4.25 -1.11
CA ASN A 96 -3.12 -4.40 0.25
C ASN A 96 -2.46 -5.78 0.43
N VAL A 97 -1.15 -5.79 0.65
CA VAL A 97 -0.38 -7.04 0.74
C VAL A 97 -0.07 -7.40 2.20
N ARG A 98 -1.03 -8.02 2.88
CA ARG A 98 -0.99 -8.29 4.33
C ARG A 98 -0.08 -9.44 4.76
N GLY A 99 0.16 -10.41 3.88
CA GLY A 99 0.92 -11.61 4.17
C GLY A 99 1.52 -12.20 2.91
N LEU A 100 2.50 -13.09 3.07
CA LEU A 100 3.28 -13.65 1.95
C LEU A 100 3.75 -12.57 0.97
N SER A 101 4.22 -11.43 1.49
CA SER A 101 4.35 -10.21 0.70
C SER A 101 5.27 -10.32 -0.49
N TYR A 102 6.35 -11.11 -0.37
CA TYR A 102 7.22 -11.41 -1.50
C TYR A 102 6.49 -12.22 -2.58
N ASP A 103 5.78 -13.29 -2.22
CA ASP A 103 5.09 -14.17 -3.16
C ASP A 103 3.88 -13.49 -3.82
N VAL A 104 3.09 -12.73 -3.04
CA VAL A 104 1.95 -11.93 -3.55
C VAL A 104 2.45 -10.85 -4.53
N ALA A 105 3.49 -10.10 -4.17
CA ALA A 105 4.02 -9.05 -5.05
C ALA A 105 4.58 -9.62 -6.35
N ARG A 106 5.27 -10.77 -6.28
CA ARG A 106 5.72 -11.50 -7.47
C ARG A 106 4.55 -11.91 -8.38
N ALA A 107 3.45 -12.39 -7.79
CA ALA A 107 2.24 -12.72 -8.56
C ALA A 107 1.63 -11.49 -9.26
N VAL A 108 1.62 -10.33 -8.60
CA VAL A 108 1.20 -9.05 -9.22
C VAL A 108 2.11 -8.68 -10.37
N PHE A 109 3.44 -8.75 -10.20
CA PHE A 109 4.38 -8.39 -11.27
C PHE A 109 4.30 -9.33 -12.48
N ARG A 110 4.13 -10.65 -12.27
CA ARG A 110 3.89 -11.59 -13.39
C ARG A 110 2.61 -11.25 -14.16
N ALA A 111 1.52 -10.95 -13.45
CA ALA A 111 0.27 -10.49 -14.08
C ALA A 111 0.45 -9.17 -14.85
N ALA A 112 1.18 -8.21 -14.25
CA ALA A 112 1.48 -6.91 -14.87
C ALA A 112 2.28 -7.06 -16.16
N LEU A 113 3.35 -7.87 -16.13
CA LEU A 113 4.20 -8.14 -17.30
C LEU A 113 3.40 -8.85 -18.40
N LYS A 114 2.60 -9.85 -18.05
CA LYS A 114 1.73 -10.57 -19.00
C LYS A 114 0.76 -9.65 -19.73
N LEU A 115 0.17 -8.68 -19.02
CA LEU A 115 -0.85 -7.78 -19.54
C LEU A 115 -0.32 -6.41 -19.99
N LYS A 116 0.99 -6.16 -19.85
CA LYS A 116 1.62 -4.84 -20.03
C LYS A 116 0.92 -3.76 -19.20
N ALA A 117 0.48 -4.12 -18.00
CA ALA A 117 -0.14 -3.17 -17.06
C ALA A 117 0.96 -2.37 -16.35
N GLY A 118 0.76 -1.07 -16.22
CA GLY A 118 1.62 -0.19 -15.40
C GLY A 118 0.85 0.56 -14.32
N ALA A 119 -0.47 0.71 -14.47
CA ALA A 119 -1.32 1.43 -13.53
C ALA A 119 -1.88 0.48 -12.45
N PHE A 120 -1.07 0.17 -11.45
CA PHE A 120 -1.45 -0.62 -10.26
C PHE A 120 -0.60 -0.19 -9.05
N ILE A 121 -1.15 -0.30 -7.85
CA ILE A 121 -0.53 0.19 -6.61
C ILE A 121 -0.40 -0.98 -5.63
N PHE A 122 0.73 -1.02 -4.91
CA PHE A 122 0.85 -1.82 -3.70
C PHE A 122 0.64 -0.93 -2.49
N GLU A 123 -0.09 -1.42 -1.49
CA GLU A 123 -0.35 -0.62 -0.31
C GLU A 123 -0.37 -1.42 0.99
N LEU A 124 -0.23 -0.68 2.08
CA LEU A 124 -0.58 -1.11 3.43
C LEU A 124 -1.11 0.10 4.19
N ALA A 125 -2.16 -0.09 4.97
CA ALA A 125 -2.56 0.96 5.88
C ALA A 125 -1.63 1.05 7.10
N ARG A 126 -1.63 2.20 7.80
CA ARG A 126 -0.87 2.36 9.05
C ARG A 126 -1.17 1.27 10.08
N THR A 127 -2.43 0.86 10.18
CA THR A 127 -2.85 -0.24 11.07
C THR A 127 -2.37 -1.60 10.58
N GLU A 128 -2.37 -1.83 9.27
CA GLU A 128 -1.91 -3.08 8.64
C GLU A 128 -0.41 -3.26 8.78
N SER A 129 0.37 -2.20 8.57
CA SER A 129 1.81 -2.20 8.86
C SER A 129 2.10 -2.70 10.28
N ASN A 130 1.29 -2.29 11.27
CA ASN A 130 1.48 -2.72 12.65
C ASN A 130 1.08 -4.18 12.90
N TYR A 131 -0.14 -4.60 12.52
CA TYR A 131 -0.60 -5.97 12.85
C TYR A 131 0.03 -7.06 11.96
N THR A 132 0.58 -6.69 10.80
CA THR A 132 1.37 -7.60 9.94
C THR A 132 2.86 -7.54 10.26
N ASP A 133 3.27 -6.64 11.15
CA ASP A 133 4.67 -6.32 11.47
C ASP A 133 5.50 -5.85 10.25
N GLN A 134 4.85 -5.40 9.17
CA GLN A 134 5.52 -4.94 7.94
C GLN A 134 5.74 -3.43 7.98
N ARG A 135 6.88 -2.98 8.53
CA ARG A 135 7.25 -1.55 8.53
C ARG A 135 7.54 -1.04 7.12
N PRO A 136 7.39 0.27 6.83
CA PRO A 136 7.53 0.81 5.48
C PRO A 136 8.81 0.41 4.76
N SER A 137 9.96 0.45 5.44
CA SER A 137 11.26 0.08 4.85
C SER A 137 11.39 -1.40 4.49
N GLU A 138 10.73 -2.29 5.24
CA GLU A 138 10.64 -3.71 4.92
C GLU A 138 9.77 -3.92 3.68
N PHE A 139 8.56 -3.36 3.71
CA PHE A 139 7.59 -3.54 2.64
C PHE A 139 8.13 -3.06 1.30
N ALA A 140 8.68 -1.84 1.26
CA ALA A 140 9.28 -1.29 0.04
C ALA A 140 10.42 -2.18 -0.51
N ALA A 141 11.31 -2.66 0.35
CA ALA A 141 12.39 -3.55 -0.07
C ALA A 141 11.85 -4.88 -0.61
N VAL A 142 10.85 -5.48 0.04
CA VAL A 142 10.23 -6.74 -0.42
C VAL A 142 9.56 -6.56 -1.79
N LEU A 143 8.85 -5.45 -2.01
CA LEU A 143 8.22 -5.14 -3.30
C LEU A 143 9.26 -4.93 -4.40
N ILE A 144 10.33 -4.16 -4.12
CA ILE A 144 11.42 -3.95 -5.08
C ILE A 144 12.07 -5.28 -5.44
N ALA A 145 12.34 -6.14 -4.46
CA ALA A 145 12.90 -7.43 -4.76
C ALA A 145 11.95 -8.34 -5.55
N ALA A 146 10.64 -8.29 -5.29
CA ALA A 146 9.67 -9.00 -6.10
C ALA A 146 9.69 -8.52 -7.56
N ALA A 147 9.79 -7.22 -7.79
CA ALA A 147 9.95 -6.64 -9.12
C ALA A 147 11.21 -7.17 -9.82
N LEU A 148 12.36 -7.11 -9.13
CA LEU A 148 13.64 -7.60 -9.63
C LEU A 148 13.62 -9.10 -9.95
N ARG A 149 12.98 -9.90 -9.09
CA ARG A 149 12.85 -11.36 -9.25
C ARG A 149 12.06 -11.71 -10.52
N GLU A 150 11.04 -10.94 -10.85
CA GLU A 150 10.17 -11.17 -12.01
C GLU A 150 10.64 -10.40 -13.26
N GLY A 151 11.71 -9.61 -13.17
CA GLY A 151 12.25 -8.84 -14.30
C GLY A 151 11.40 -7.62 -14.69
N TYR A 152 10.65 -7.06 -13.73
CA TYR A 152 9.93 -5.81 -13.94
C TYR A 152 10.90 -4.61 -13.92
N GLU A 153 10.72 -3.68 -14.85
CA GLU A 153 11.46 -2.42 -14.95
C GLU A 153 10.46 -1.26 -15.06
N GLY A 154 10.74 -0.17 -14.37
CA GLY A 154 9.95 1.06 -14.40
C GLY A 154 9.43 1.48 -13.03
N PRO A 155 8.36 2.30 -13.00
CA PRO A 155 7.83 2.83 -11.77
C PRO A 155 7.14 1.73 -10.95
N ILE A 156 7.36 1.74 -9.63
CA ILE A 156 6.54 1.00 -8.68
C ILE A 156 5.81 2.00 -7.78
N PHE A 157 4.49 1.85 -7.68
CA PHE A 157 3.68 2.72 -6.83
C PHE A 157 3.45 2.04 -5.48
N ILE A 158 4.04 2.62 -4.44
CA ILE A 158 3.88 2.18 -3.05
C ILE A 158 3.04 3.23 -2.33
N GLN A 159 1.94 2.79 -1.74
CA GLN A 159 0.95 3.66 -1.12
C GLN A 159 0.79 3.39 0.37
N GLY A 160 0.69 4.48 1.12
CA GLY A 160 0.23 4.48 2.50
C GLY A 160 -1.27 4.65 2.51
N ASP A 161 -2.00 3.55 2.69
CA ASP A 161 -3.46 3.54 2.78
C ASP A 161 -3.93 4.08 4.14
N HIS A 162 -5.10 4.71 4.21
CA HIS A 162 -5.75 5.19 5.43
C HIS A 162 -4.77 5.69 6.50
N TYR A 163 -4.12 6.83 6.28
CA TYR A 163 -3.34 7.53 7.31
C TYR A 163 -4.31 8.20 8.27
N GLN A 164 -5.01 7.34 9.00
CA GLN A 164 -6.26 7.60 9.64
C GLN A 164 -6.05 8.26 11.00
N ALA A 165 -6.76 9.35 11.26
CA ALA A 165 -6.89 9.91 12.60
C ALA A 165 -7.87 9.06 13.43
N HIS A 166 -7.49 8.74 14.66
CA HIS A 166 -8.39 8.02 15.56
C HIS A 166 -9.21 9.01 16.42
N VAL A 167 -10.53 9.04 16.24
CA VAL A 167 -11.44 10.00 16.90
C VAL A 167 -11.23 10.14 18.41
N LYS A 168 -11.06 9.04 19.16
CA LYS A 168 -10.84 9.11 20.62
C LYS A 168 -9.46 9.68 21.00
N LYS A 169 -8.43 9.45 20.16
CA LYS A 169 -7.08 9.97 20.42
C LYS A 169 -7.04 11.45 20.08
N PHE A 170 -7.65 11.82 18.95
CA PHE A 170 -7.80 13.20 18.53
C PHE A 170 -8.59 14.03 19.55
N ALA A 171 -9.70 13.52 20.08
CA ALA A 171 -10.47 14.21 21.11
C ALA A 171 -9.67 14.45 22.41
N LYS A 172 -8.70 13.58 22.72
CA LYS A 172 -7.82 13.73 23.87
C LYS A 172 -6.69 14.74 23.61
N ASP A 173 -6.03 14.62 22.47
CA ASP A 173 -4.92 15.48 22.05
C ASP A 173 -4.81 15.51 20.51
N PRO A 174 -5.39 16.54 19.86
CA PRO A 174 -5.34 16.68 18.41
C PRO A 174 -3.92 16.78 17.85
N GLU A 175 -3.03 17.49 18.55
CA GLU A 175 -1.68 17.72 18.06
C GLU A 175 -0.85 16.44 18.13
N ALA A 176 -0.94 15.69 19.23
CA ALA A 176 -0.24 14.42 19.35
C ALA A 176 -0.74 13.38 18.31
N GLU A 177 -2.05 13.32 18.06
CA GLU A 177 -2.61 12.41 17.06
C GLU A 177 -2.11 12.74 15.65
N LEU A 178 -2.22 14.01 15.22
CA LEU A 178 -1.74 14.44 13.91
C LEU A 178 -0.22 14.30 13.79
N GLN A 179 0.54 14.58 14.85
CA GLN A 179 1.99 14.37 14.85
C GLN A 179 2.36 12.90 14.68
N GLY A 180 1.60 11.98 15.28
CA GLY A 180 1.78 10.54 15.08
C GLY A 180 1.59 10.12 13.62
N ILE A 181 0.64 10.74 12.90
CA ILE A 181 0.44 10.52 11.46
C ILE A 181 1.58 11.13 10.64
N ARG A 182 2.01 12.37 10.95
CA ARG A 182 3.15 13.02 10.30
C ARG A 182 4.43 12.19 10.41
N ASN A 183 4.72 11.67 11.61
CA ASN A 183 5.91 10.85 11.85
C ASN A 183 5.89 9.57 10.99
N PHE A 184 4.72 8.93 10.88
CA PHE A 184 4.57 7.74 10.04
C PHE A 184 4.67 8.07 8.55
N ALA A 185 4.14 9.21 8.11
CA ALA A 185 4.33 9.69 6.74
C ALA A 185 5.79 9.98 6.41
N GLN A 186 6.53 10.59 7.33
CA GLN A 186 7.96 10.82 7.16
C GLN A 186 8.74 9.51 6.98
N GLU A 187 8.45 8.49 7.80
CA GLU A 187 9.05 7.16 7.69
C GLU A 187 8.72 6.49 6.35
N SER A 188 7.47 6.56 5.92
CA SER A 188 7.00 5.96 4.67
C SER A 188 7.61 6.65 3.45
N ILE A 189 7.67 7.98 3.43
CA ILE A 189 8.30 8.75 2.34
C ILE A 189 9.80 8.40 2.26
N ALA A 190 10.49 8.29 3.41
CA ALA A 190 11.88 7.84 3.45
C ALA A 190 12.08 6.39 2.92
N ALA A 191 11.04 5.55 3.03
CA ALA A 191 11.03 4.20 2.47
C ALA A 191 10.69 4.14 0.96
N GLY A 192 10.13 5.20 0.38
CA GLY A 192 9.72 5.27 -1.03
C GLY A 192 8.21 5.28 -1.27
N TYR A 193 7.41 5.53 -0.23
CA TYR A 193 5.96 5.68 -0.35
C TYR A 193 5.65 7.09 -0.85
N TYR A 194 5.47 7.22 -2.16
CA TYR A 194 5.17 8.50 -2.80
C TYR A 194 3.69 8.67 -3.16
N ASN A 195 2.84 7.91 -2.48
CA ASN A 195 1.39 7.97 -2.55
C ASN A 195 0.86 7.83 -1.11
N ILE A 196 0.18 8.84 -0.58
CA ILE A 196 -0.29 8.88 0.80
C ILE A 196 -1.76 9.28 0.83
N ASP A 197 -2.59 8.38 1.35
CA ASP A 197 -4.02 8.63 1.51
C ASP A 197 -4.30 9.10 2.93
N ILE A 198 -4.62 10.39 3.03
CA ILE A 198 -4.93 11.05 4.29
C ILE A 198 -6.39 10.79 4.63
N ASP A 199 -6.62 10.18 5.78
CA ASP A 199 -7.95 9.88 6.24
C ASP A 199 -8.23 10.57 7.59
N THR A 200 -8.98 11.66 7.53
CA THR A 200 -9.51 12.33 8.73
C THR A 200 -11.04 12.26 8.77
N SER A 201 -11.63 11.34 8.00
CA SER A 201 -13.09 11.19 7.85
C SER A 201 -13.76 10.75 9.15
N THR A 202 -13.04 10.02 10.01
CA THR A 202 -13.52 9.64 11.36
C THR A 202 -13.77 10.82 12.28
N LEU A 203 -13.24 12.01 11.94
CA LEU A 203 -13.43 13.25 12.69
C LEU A 203 -14.69 14.02 12.27
N VAL A 204 -15.44 13.54 11.28
CA VAL A 204 -16.72 14.12 10.87
C VAL A 204 -17.74 13.98 12.00
N ASP A 205 -18.37 15.09 12.37
CA ASP A 205 -19.36 15.14 13.46
C ASP A 205 -20.74 15.50 12.91
N LEU A 206 -21.58 14.50 12.70
CA LEU A 206 -22.94 14.66 12.16
C LEU A 206 -23.90 15.42 13.09
N SER A 207 -23.52 15.67 14.36
CA SER A 207 -24.34 16.49 15.28
C SER A 207 -24.30 17.99 14.96
N LYS A 208 -23.38 18.42 14.09
CA LYS A 208 -23.23 19.81 13.69
C LYS A 208 -24.36 20.26 12.74
N PRO A 209 -24.72 21.57 12.75
CA PRO A 209 -25.96 22.05 12.16
C PRO A 209 -26.03 22.00 10.63
N ASN A 210 -24.91 21.86 9.93
CA ASN A 210 -24.85 21.78 8.48
C ASN A 210 -23.59 21.03 8.03
N VAL A 211 -23.59 20.56 6.77
CA VAL A 211 -22.52 19.76 6.16
C VAL A 211 -21.13 20.41 6.32
N ARG A 212 -21.05 21.75 6.24
CA ARG A 212 -19.79 22.48 6.40
C ARG A 212 -19.22 22.39 7.79
N GLU A 213 -20.04 22.55 8.81
CA GLU A 213 -19.59 22.36 10.20
C GLU A 213 -19.30 20.89 10.52
N GLN A 214 -20.05 19.96 9.92
CA GLN A 214 -19.79 18.51 10.08
C GLN A 214 -18.41 18.12 9.52
N GLN A 215 -18.05 18.65 8.35
CA GLN A 215 -16.79 18.34 7.64
C GLN A 215 -15.59 19.19 8.08
N ARG A 216 -15.79 20.26 8.86
CA ARG A 216 -14.76 21.26 9.17
C ARG A 216 -13.46 20.66 9.68
N VAL A 217 -13.56 19.83 10.71
CA VAL A 217 -12.39 19.20 11.34
C VAL A 217 -11.70 18.23 10.37
N ASN A 218 -12.46 17.54 9.53
CA ASN A 218 -11.94 16.65 8.49
C ASN A 218 -11.08 17.45 7.48
N PHE A 219 -11.64 18.45 6.80
CA PHE A 219 -10.87 19.16 5.78
C PHE A 219 -9.72 20.02 6.34
N GLU A 220 -9.85 20.59 7.55
CA GLU A 220 -8.78 21.36 8.18
C GLU A 220 -7.63 20.46 8.63
N SER A 221 -7.92 19.30 9.21
CA SER A 221 -6.88 18.33 9.62
C SER A 221 -6.19 17.71 8.41
N SER A 222 -6.96 17.35 7.37
CA SER A 222 -6.43 16.90 6.08
C SER A 222 -5.46 17.93 5.47
N ALA A 223 -5.83 19.22 5.44
CA ALA A 223 -4.97 20.28 4.91
C ALA A 223 -3.65 20.43 5.70
N ARG A 224 -3.70 20.29 7.04
CA ARG A 224 -2.50 20.34 7.89
C ARG A 224 -1.56 19.16 7.63
N LEU A 225 -2.10 17.96 7.44
CA LEU A 225 -1.30 16.78 7.11
C LEU A 225 -0.72 16.88 5.70
N ALA A 226 -1.52 17.32 4.72
CA ALA A 226 -1.06 17.56 3.35
C ALA A 226 0.09 18.57 3.31
N ALA A 227 -0.04 19.70 4.01
CA ALA A 227 1.02 20.72 4.09
C ALA A 227 2.30 20.17 4.73
N ALA A 228 2.18 19.35 5.78
CA ALA A 228 3.33 18.69 6.38
C ALA A 228 4.02 17.73 5.40
N ILE A 229 3.26 16.89 4.69
CA ILE A 229 3.81 15.95 3.70
C ILE A 229 4.53 16.68 2.56
N ARG A 230 4.00 17.82 2.10
CA ARG A 230 4.65 18.68 1.10
C ARG A 230 5.98 19.28 1.53
N GLN A 231 6.32 19.28 2.81
CA GLN A 231 7.65 19.67 3.30
C GLN A 231 8.61 18.48 3.41
N MET A 232 8.11 17.25 3.32
CA MET A 232 8.88 16.01 3.46
C MET A 232 9.25 15.38 2.11
N GLU A 233 8.77 15.97 1.01
CA GLU A 233 8.96 15.41 -0.33
C GLU A 233 10.44 15.40 -0.73
N PRO A 234 10.94 14.29 -1.29
CA PRO A 234 12.24 14.30 -1.94
C PRO A 234 12.25 15.26 -3.13
N GLU A 235 13.41 15.84 -3.42
CA GLU A 235 13.59 16.68 -4.61
C GLU A 235 13.16 15.94 -5.88
N GLY A 236 12.40 16.62 -6.74
CA GLY A 236 11.88 16.08 -7.99
C GLY A 236 10.65 15.17 -7.84
N VAL A 237 10.26 14.77 -6.63
CA VAL A 237 9.08 13.93 -6.39
C VAL A 237 7.93 14.77 -5.85
N THR A 238 6.78 14.74 -6.51
CA THR A 238 5.51 15.20 -5.92
C THR A 238 4.74 13.99 -5.43
N VAL A 239 4.58 13.85 -4.11
CA VAL A 239 3.81 12.79 -3.47
C VAL A 239 2.33 12.90 -3.88
N SER A 240 1.72 11.79 -4.30
CA SER A 240 0.30 11.75 -4.64
C SER A 240 -0.49 11.74 -3.35
N LEU A 241 -1.41 12.70 -3.17
CA LEU A 241 -2.20 12.82 -1.95
C LEU A 241 -3.65 12.43 -2.21
N GLY A 242 -4.17 11.46 -1.46
CA GLY A 242 -5.59 11.18 -1.34
C GLY A 242 -6.19 11.89 -0.13
N GLY A 243 -7.46 12.30 -0.24
CA GLY A 243 -8.29 12.69 0.91
C GLY A 243 -9.52 11.79 1.01
N GLU A 244 -10.30 11.88 2.08
CA GLU A 244 -11.46 11.02 2.29
C GLU A 244 -12.68 11.80 2.83
N ILE A 245 -13.86 11.50 2.27
CA ILE A 245 -15.16 11.95 2.78
C ILE A 245 -16.08 10.77 3.08
N GLY A 246 -16.98 10.99 4.03
CA GLY A 246 -17.90 9.96 4.51
C GLY A 246 -17.19 8.97 5.43
N GLU A 247 -17.88 8.52 6.47
CA GLU A 247 -17.39 7.40 7.27
C GLU A 247 -17.86 6.11 6.62
N VAL A 248 -16.92 5.24 6.23
CA VAL A 248 -17.24 3.94 5.64
C VAL A 248 -18.13 3.12 6.59
N GLY A 249 -19.22 2.57 6.04
CA GLY A 249 -20.25 1.81 6.74
C GLY A 249 -21.47 2.63 7.21
N LYS A 250 -21.52 3.95 6.95
CA LYS A 250 -22.71 4.79 7.20
C LYS A 250 -23.49 5.07 5.90
N GLN A 251 -23.88 6.32 5.68
CA GLN A 251 -24.64 6.75 4.50
C GLN A 251 -23.71 6.99 3.31
N ASN A 252 -24.26 6.95 2.10
CA ASN A 252 -23.52 7.26 0.89
C ASN A 252 -23.08 8.72 0.91
N SER A 253 -21.85 8.96 0.50
CA SER A 253 -21.33 10.31 0.29
C SER A 253 -22.13 11.05 -0.78
N THR A 254 -22.23 12.37 -0.63
CA THR A 254 -22.95 13.26 -1.54
C THR A 254 -22.02 14.24 -2.25
N VAL A 255 -22.46 14.78 -3.38
CA VAL A 255 -21.72 15.83 -4.11
C VAL A 255 -21.60 17.11 -3.30
N GLU A 256 -22.56 17.37 -2.40
CA GLU A 256 -22.51 18.48 -1.44
C GLU A 256 -21.36 18.30 -0.45
N GLU A 257 -21.26 17.14 0.21
CA GLU A 257 -20.16 16.82 1.13
C GLU A 257 -18.80 16.92 0.45
N LEU A 258 -18.69 16.35 -0.76
CA LEU A 258 -17.48 16.45 -1.57
C LEU A 258 -17.11 17.92 -1.82
N SER A 259 -18.09 18.73 -2.19
CA SER A 259 -17.83 20.13 -2.50
C SER A 259 -17.41 20.94 -1.29
N VAL A 260 -18.13 20.76 -0.18
CA VAL A 260 -17.82 21.39 1.10
C VAL A 260 -16.42 21.01 1.58
N TYR A 261 -16.08 19.72 1.51
CA TYR A 261 -14.75 19.23 1.88
C TYR A 261 -13.67 19.86 0.99
N MET A 262 -13.83 19.81 -0.34
CA MET A 262 -12.81 20.30 -1.26
C MET A 262 -12.60 21.81 -1.16
N GLU A 263 -13.67 22.60 -1.05
CA GLU A 263 -13.58 24.06 -0.89
C GLU A 263 -12.94 24.44 0.46
N GLY A 264 -13.32 23.72 1.53
CA GLY A 264 -12.72 23.87 2.85
C GLY A 264 -11.23 23.51 2.85
N PHE A 265 -10.89 22.36 2.28
CA PHE A 265 -9.51 21.87 2.14
C PHE A 265 -8.66 22.86 1.36
N GLN A 266 -9.09 23.27 0.16
CA GLN A 266 -8.32 24.18 -0.70
C GLN A 266 -8.05 25.51 0.01
N LYS A 267 -9.04 26.07 0.71
CA LYS A 267 -8.88 27.31 1.47
C LYS A 267 -7.95 27.15 2.66
N ALA A 268 -8.06 26.05 3.41
CA ALA A 268 -7.18 25.78 4.55
C ALA A 268 -5.73 25.51 4.09
N PHE A 269 -5.57 24.71 3.05
CA PHE A 269 -4.27 24.32 2.49
C PHE A 269 -3.54 25.52 1.85
N ALA A 270 -4.25 26.37 1.10
CA ALA A 270 -3.65 27.58 0.51
C ALA A 270 -3.07 28.54 1.57
N ARG A 271 -3.67 28.59 2.78
CA ARG A 271 -3.15 29.40 3.90
C ARG A 271 -1.87 28.82 4.49
N LEU A 272 -1.66 27.51 4.39
CA LEU A 272 -0.51 26.81 4.97
C LEU A 272 0.67 26.70 4.00
N ASP A 273 0.39 26.43 2.72
CA ASP A 273 1.44 26.05 1.76
C ASP A 273 1.32 26.78 0.41
N GLY A 274 0.64 27.93 0.38
CA GLY A 274 0.83 28.98 -0.64
C GLY A 274 0.55 28.61 -2.11
N GLY A 275 -0.20 27.54 -2.38
CA GLY A 275 -0.54 27.12 -3.75
C GLY A 275 0.26 25.95 -4.31
N LYS A 276 0.97 25.18 -3.47
CA LYS A 276 1.50 23.86 -3.87
C LYS A 276 0.37 22.93 -4.37
N LYS A 277 0.74 21.84 -5.02
CA LYS A 277 -0.22 20.86 -5.56
C LYS A 277 -1.05 20.24 -4.42
N GLY A 278 -2.37 20.26 -4.53
CA GLY A 278 -3.29 19.71 -3.54
C GLY A 278 -3.46 18.20 -3.65
N LEU A 279 -4.67 17.72 -3.34
CA LEU A 279 -5.07 16.32 -3.51
C LEU A 279 -5.09 15.93 -4.99
N ALA A 280 -4.83 14.66 -5.28
CA ALA A 280 -4.90 14.06 -6.61
C ALA A 280 -6.16 13.18 -6.79
N LYS A 281 -6.73 12.68 -5.69
CA LYS A 281 -7.89 11.78 -5.66
C LYS A 281 -8.66 11.94 -4.34
N ILE A 282 -9.87 11.40 -4.27
CA ILE A 282 -10.70 11.45 -3.07
C ILE A 282 -11.48 10.16 -2.85
N SER A 283 -11.35 9.57 -1.67
CA SER A 283 -12.13 8.40 -1.24
C SER A 283 -13.53 8.79 -0.81
N VAL A 284 -14.50 7.94 -1.14
CA VAL A 284 -15.94 8.16 -0.90
C VAL A 284 -16.59 6.87 -0.40
N GLN A 285 -17.72 7.02 0.28
CA GLN A 285 -18.54 5.90 0.72
C GLN A 285 -19.77 5.73 -0.18
N THR A 286 -20.01 4.52 -0.68
CA THR A 286 -21.08 4.21 -1.67
C THR A 286 -21.83 2.93 -1.31
N GLY A 287 -21.97 2.63 -0.02
CA GLY A 287 -22.72 1.49 0.50
C GLY A 287 -21.85 0.31 0.92
N THR A 288 -20.52 0.45 0.87
CA THR A 288 -19.59 -0.63 1.22
C THR A 288 -19.20 -0.67 2.68
N THR A 289 -18.75 -1.83 3.16
CA THR A 289 -18.09 -1.99 4.46
C THR A 289 -16.73 -2.65 4.25
N HIS A 290 -15.72 -2.22 5.01
CA HIS A 290 -14.39 -2.83 4.91
C HIS A 290 -14.44 -4.31 5.28
N GLY A 291 -14.01 -5.17 4.35
CA GLY A 291 -13.94 -6.62 4.54
C GLY A 291 -15.22 -7.39 4.27
N GLY A 292 -16.31 -6.72 3.85
CA GLY A 292 -17.61 -7.32 3.62
C GLY A 292 -18.36 -7.65 4.92
N VAL A 293 -19.61 -8.11 4.78
CA VAL A 293 -20.43 -8.55 5.92
C VAL A 293 -20.46 -10.07 5.93
N VAL A 294 -19.94 -10.68 6.99
CA VAL A 294 -19.95 -12.15 7.14
C VAL A 294 -21.29 -12.58 7.74
N LEU A 295 -21.98 -13.48 7.07
CA LEU A 295 -23.23 -14.09 7.55
C LEU A 295 -22.94 -15.16 8.62
N PRO A 296 -23.93 -15.56 9.43
CA PRO A 296 -23.72 -16.54 10.50
C PRO A 296 -23.16 -17.90 10.03
N ASP A 297 -23.39 -18.26 8.76
CA ASP A 297 -22.88 -19.47 8.12
C ASP A 297 -21.42 -19.34 7.61
N GLY A 298 -20.79 -18.18 7.83
CA GLY A 298 -19.42 -17.89 7.37
C GLY A 298 -19.33 -17.40 5.92
N SER A 299 -20.43 -17.36 5.17
CA SER A 299 -20.46 -16.79 3.83
C SER A 299 -20.42 -15.25 3.87
N ILE A 300 -20.10 -14.62 2.73
CA ILE A 300 -20.03 -13.15 2.63
C ILE A 300 -21.31 -12.64 1.97
N ALA A 301 -22.00 -11.71 2.63
CA ALA A 301 -23.17 -11.04 2.08
C ALA A 301 -22.79 -10.25 0.83
N GLN A 302 -23.64 -10.30 -0.18
CA GLN A 302 -23.49 -9.44 -1.35
C GLN A 302 -23.78 -8.00 -0.96
N VAL A 303 -22.76 -7.15 -1.11
CA VAL A 303 -22.89 -5.71 -0.87
C VAL A 303 -23.20 -5.03 -2.19
N ALA A 304 -24.25 -4.21 -2.21
CA ALA A 304 -24.60 -3.40 -3.37
C ALA A 304 -23.84 -2.07 -3.32
N ILE A 305 -22.93 -1.87 -4.26
CA ILE A 305 -22.33 -0.54 -4.50
C ILE A 305 -23.34 0.33 -5.24
N ASP A 306 -23.51 1.55 -4.74
CA ASP A 306 -24.22 2.61 -5.45
C ASP A 306 -23.30 3.20 -6.53
N PHE A 307 -23.29 2.53 -7.69
CA PHE A 307 -22.50 2.96 -8.85
C PHE A 307 -22.97 4.30 -9.43
N ASP A 308 -24.23 4.69 -9.21
CA ASP A 308 -24.73 5.98 -9.67
C ASP A 308 -24.19 7.12 -8.80
N ALA A 309 -24.18 6.93 -7.47
CA ALA A 309 -23.49 7.84 -6.57
C ALA A 309 -21.99 7.93 -6.92
N LEU A 310 -21.33 6.77 -7.11
CA LEU A 310 -19.92 6.71 -7.47
C LEU A 310 -19.61 7.49 -8.75
N ARG A 311 -20.42 7.31 -9.80
CA ARG A 311 -20.32 8.02 -11.08
C ARG A 311 -20.47 9.53 -10.90
N LYS A 312 -21.50 9.98 -10.16
CA LYS A 312 -21.75 11.41 -9.91
C LYS A 312 -20.62 12.07 -9.13
N LEU A 313 -20.13 11.41 -8.08
CA LEU A 313 -19.01 11.90 -7.26
C LEU A 313 -17.70 11.93 -8.06
N SER A 314 -17.43 10.88 -8.84
CA SER A 314 -16.27 10.83 -9.74
C SER A 314 -16.27 11.95 -10.76
N ALA A 315 -17.42 12.23 -11.38
CA ALA A 315 -17.57 13.37 -12.29
C ALA A 315 -17.33 14.70 -11.57
N ALA A 316 -17.94 14.91 -10.39
CA ALA A 316 -17.74 16.14 -9.61
C ALA A 316 -16.27 16.37 -9.21
N ALA A 317 -15.57 15.31 -8.77
CA ALA A 317 -14.17 15.34 -8.41
C ALA A 317 -13.28 15.78 -9.59
N ARG A 318 -13.51 15.23 -10.79
CA ARG A 318 -12.76 15.58 -11.99
C ARG A 318 -13.13 16.97 -12.51
N ASP A 319 -14.42 17.21 -12.73
CA ASP A 319 -14.91 18.36 -13.49
C ASP A 319 -14.79 19.67 -12.72
N LYS A 320 -15.04 19.66 -11.40
CA LYS A 320 -14.98 20.85 -10.56
C LYS A 320 -13.60 21.08 -9.93
N TYR A 321 -12.84 20.02 -9.65
CA TYR A 321 -11.62 20.12 -8.87
C TYR A 321 -10.36 19.57 -9.55
N GLY A 322 -10.47 19.00 -10.76
CA GLY A 322 -9.32 18.49 -11.51
C GLY A 322 -8.64 17.28 -10.86
N LEU A 323 -9.32 16.58 -9.93
CA LEU A 323 -8.82 15.32 -9.36
C LEU A 323 -8.91 14.21 -10.40
N ALA A 324 -8.23 13.08 -10.18
CA ALA A 324 -8.34 11.89 -11.03
C ALA A 324 -9.76 11.29 -11.06
N GLY A 325 -10.51 11.47 -9.98
CA GLY A 325 -11.81 10.83 -9.74
C GLY A 325 -11.90 10.36 -8.30
N THR A 326 -12.94 9.58 -8.01
CA THR A 326 -13.11 9.00 -6.68
C THR A 326 -12.38 7.67 -6.53
N VAL A 327 -12.11 7.33 -5.28
CA VAL A 327 -11.53 6.06 -4.85
C VAL A 327 -12.60 5.23 -4.14
N GLN A 328 -12.69 3.94 -4.48
CA GLN A 328 -13.60 3.01 -3.83
C GLN A 328 -12.87 2.10 -2.85
N HIS A 329 -13.33 2.06 -1.59
CA HIS A 329 -12.89 1.07 -0.62
C HIS A 329 -13.89 -0.08 -0.51
N GLY A 330 -13.50 -1.20 0.12
CA GLY A 330 -14.44 -2.28 0.44
C GLY A 330 -14.94 -3.11 -0.75
N ALA A 331 -14.23 -3.10 -1.88
CA ALA A 331 -14.65 -3.79 -3.11
C ALA A 331 -14.21 -5.26 -3.20
N SER A 332 -13.41 -5.76 -2.24
CA SER A 332 -12.77 -7.09 -2.34
C SER A 332 -13.74 -8.26 -2.44
N THR A 333 -14.95 -8.13 -1.90
CA THR A 333 -15.92 -9.23 -1.80
C THR A 333 -17.06 -9.09 -2.80
N LEU A 334 -16.91 -8.21 -3.79
CA LEU A 334 -17.90 -8.05 -4.85
C LEU A 334 -17.90 -9.23 -5.82
N PRO A 335 -19.05 -9.51 -6.45
CA PRO A 335 -19.10 -10.42 -7.59
C PRO A 335 -18.16 -9.99 -8.73
N ALA A 336 -17.67 -10.96 -9.49
CA ALA A 336 -16.71 -10.78 -10.57
C ALA A 336 -17.20 -9.78 -11.64
N GLU A 337 -18.49 -9.81 -11.95
CA GLU A 337 -19.17 -8.95 -12.91
C GLU A 337 -19.25 -7.48 -12.48
N ALA A 338 -19.11 -7.17 -11.19
CA ALA A 338 -19.21 -5.80 -10.70
C ALA A 338 -17.95 -4.97 -10.97
N PHE A 339 -16.78 -5.61 -11.11
CA PHE A 339 -15.50 -4.90 -11.26
C PHE A 339 -15.42 -4.05 -12.54
N GLY A 340 -16.08 -4.48 -13.63
CA GLY A 340 -16.14 -3.71 -14.89
C GLY A 340 -16.85 -2.37 -14.77
N LYS A 341 -17.72 -2.20 -13.76
CA LYS A 341 -18.45 -0.96 -13.54
C LYS A 341 -17.58 0.18 -13.00
N PHE A 342 -16.44 -0.12 -12.35
CA PHE A 342 -15.55 0.94 -11.84
C PHE A 342 -14.95 1.79 -12.97
N PRO A 343 -14.35 1.20 -14.02
CA PRO A 343 -13.95 1.95 -15.21
C PRO A 343 -15.11 2.71 -15.85
N GLU A 344 -16.29 2.09 -15.99
CA GLU A 344 -17.47 2.74 -16.57
C GLU A 344 -17.93 3.97 -15.79
N CYS A 345 -17.80 3.94 -14.46
CA CYS A 345 -18.09 5.08 -13.58
C CYS A 345 -16.96 6.10 -13.52
N GLU A 346 -15.87 5.86 -14.25
CA GLU A 346 -14.64 6.64 -14.21
C GLU A 346 -14.05 6.75 -12.79
N THR A 347 -14.20 5.69 -11.99
CA THR A 347 -13.54 5.56 -10.69
C THR A 347 -12.03 5.55 -10.91
N ALA A 348 -11.30 6.40 -10.21
CA ALA A 348 -9.86 6.53 -10.37
C ALA A 348 -9.13 5.30 -9.85
N GLU A 349 -9.53 4.80 -8.68
CA GLU A 349 -8.82 3.78 -7.93
C GLU A 349 -9.77 2.91 -7.09
N VAL A 350 -9.40 1.66 -6.85
CA VAL A 350 -10.16 0.72 -6.01
C VAL A 350 -9.24 -0.07 -5.09
N HIS A 351 -9.53 -0.08 -3.78
CA HIS A 351 -8.70 -0.72 -2.77
C HIS A 351 -9.16 -2.17 -2.53
N LEU A 352 -8.21 -3.11 -2.59
CA LEU A 352 -8.45 -4.54 -2.59
C LEU A 352 -7.49 -5.25 -1.62
N ALA A 353 -8.06 -6.01 -0.68
CA ALA A 353 -7.29 -6.63 0.39
C ALA A 353 -7.80 -8.02 0.77
N THR A 354 -9.04 -8.07 1.27
CA THR A 354 -9.52 -9.22 2.03
C THR A 354 -9.57 -10.49 1.21
N GLU A 355 -9.89 -10.39 -0.08
CA GLU A 355 -9.96 -11.57 -0.94
C GLU A 355 -8.61 -12.23 -1.16
N PHE A 356 -7.52 -11.47 -1.27
CA PHE A 356 -6.17 -12.05 -1.42
C PHE A 356 -5.76 -12.80 -0.15
N GLN A 357 -6.10 -12.25 1.02
CA GLN A 357 -5.93 -12.94 2.28
C GLN A 357 -6.77 -14.22 2.34
N ASN A 358 -8.04 -14.16 1.91
CA ASN A 358 -8.92 -15.33 1.88
C ASN A 358 -8.30 -16.42 0.99
N MET A 359 -7.83 -16.08 -0.20
CA MET A 359 -7.15 -17.02 -1.10
C MET A 359 -5.93 -17.68 -0.47
N ILE A 360 -5.16 -16.97 0.36
CA ILE A 360 -4.03 -17.57 1.10
C ILE A 360 -4.53 -18.61 2.11
N PHE A 361 -5.51 -18.27 2.95
CA PHE A 361 -6.01 -19.16 4.01
C PHE A 361 -6.86 -20.32 3.49
N GLU A 362 -7.53 -20.14 2.35
CA GLU A 362 -8.44 -21.13 1.75
C GLU A 362 -7.79 -21.94 0.63
N ASN A 363 -6.53 -21.65 0.28
CA ASN A 363 -5.78 -22.50 -0.66
C ASN A 363 -5.71 -23.93 -0.12
N VAL A 364 -6.00 -24.91 -0.98
CA VAL A 364 -6.12 -26.34 -0.62
C VAL A 364 -4.85 -26.92 0.00
N ASP A 365 -3.70 -26.29 -0.27
CA ASP A 365 -2.39 -26.74 0.18
C ASP A 365 -1.85 -25.95 1.36
N PHE A 366 -2.62 -24.97 1.83
CA PHE A 366 -2.32 -24.28 3.08
C PHE A 366 -2.37 -25.30 4.24
N PRO A 367 -1.30 -25.45 5.05
CA PRO A 367 -1.25 -26.51 6.05
C PRO A 367 -2.37 -26.37 7.09
N LYS A 368 -3.24 -27.40 7.19
CA LYS A 368 -4.41 -27.39 8.09
C LYS A 368 -4.03 -27.22 9.56
N ASN A 369 -2.95 -27.87 9.99
CA ASN A 369 -2.44 -27.75 11.36
C ASN A 369 -1.97 -26.32 11.67
N PHE A 370 -1.33 -25.64 10.71
CA PHE A 370 -0.93 -24.26 10.88
C PHE A 370 -2.13 -23.30 10.88
N LYS A 371 -3.14 -23.57 10.05
CA LYS A 371 -4.42 -22.83 10.08
C LYS A 371 -5.10 -22.92 11.44
N GLU A 372 -5.18 -24.12 12.02
CA GLU A 372 -5.77 -24.31 13.35
C GLU A 372 -4.94 -23.63 14.45
N GLU A 373 -3.61 -23.74 14.40
CA GLU A 373 -2.72 -23.02 15.34
C GLU A 373 -2.98 -21.50 15.32
N ILE A 374 -3.15 -20.93 14.12
CA ILE A 374 -3.52 -19.53 13.97
C ILE A 374 -4.88 -19.26 14.62
N TYR A 375 -5.88 -20.12 14.42
CA TYR A 375 -7.23 -19.91 14.94
C TYR A 375 -7.29 -20.01 16.46
N GLU A 376 -6.59 -20.98 17.06
CA GLU A 376 -6.41 -21.08 18.52
C GLU A 376 -5.73 -19.82 19.08
N PHE A 377 -4.67 -19.34 18.43
CA PHE A 377 -4.02 -18.09 18.81
C PHE A 377 -4.99 -16.91 18.76
N LEU A 378 -5.81 -16.79 17.72
CA LEU A 378 -6.76 -15.68 17.58
C LEU A 378 -7.84 -15.72 18.66
N ARG A 379 -8.43 -16.90 18.92
CA ARG A 379 -9.45 -17.10 19.97
C ARG A 379 -8.92 -16.71 21.35
N LYS A 380 -7.63 -16.95 21.60
CA LYS A 380 -7.00 -16.62 22.88
C LYS A 380 -6.60 -15.14 22.99
N ASN A 381 -5.95 -14.59 21.97
CA ASN A 381 -5.25 -13.30 22.08
C ASN A 381 -6.07 -12.10 21.60
N PHE A 382 -7.20 -12.33 20.92
CA PHE A 382 -8.12 -11.30 20.46
C PHE A 382 -9.55 -11.56 20.93
N ALA A 383 -9.74 -12.32 22.01
CA ALA A 383 -11.06 -12.69 22.53
C ALA A 383 -11.95 -11.46 22.81
N GLU A 384 -11.33 -10.35 23.23
CA GLU A 384 -11.97 -9.07 23.51
C GLU A 384 -12.56 -8.38 22.27
N GLU A 385 -12.13 -8.77 21.08
CA GLU A 385 -12.68 -8.24 19.83
C GLU A 385 -13.94 -8.97 19.37
N ARG A 386 -14.33 -10.05 20.04
CA ARG A 386 -15.57 -10.77 19.75
C ARG A 386 -16.78 -9.91 20.13
N LYS A 387 -17.69 -9.70 19.19
CA LYS A 387 -18.91 -8.92 19.42
C LYS A 387 -20.01 -9.80 20.01
N PRO A 388 -20.97 -9.23 20.78
CA PRO A 388 -22.16 -9.96 21.19
C PRO A 388 -22.88 -10.54 19.96
N GLY A 389 -23.10 -11.87 19.96
CA GLY A 389 -23.77 -12.57 18.88
C GLY A 389 -22.89 -13.05 17.72
N ASP A 390 -21.58 -12.75 17.71
CA ASP A 390 -20.66 -13.28 16.69
C ASP A 390 -20.56 -14.81 16.79
N THR A 391 -20.69 -15.51 15.65
CA THR A 391 -20.25 -16.90 15.52
C THR A 391 -18.72 -17.00 15.56
N ASP A 392 -18.17 -18.21 15.72
CA ASP A 392 -16.71 -18.39 15.67
C ASP A 392 -16.14 -18.08 14.29
N GLU A 393 -16.88 -18.42 13.23
CA GLU A 393 -16.54 -18.15 11.85
C GLU A 393 -16.45 -16.64 11.58
N GLN A 394 -17.43 -15.87 12.06
CA GLN A 394 -17.44 -14.40 11.94
C GLN A 394 -16.28 -13.76 12.71
N PHE A 395 -16.00 -14.26 13.91
CA PHE A 395 -14.87 -13.81 14.73
C PHE A 395 -13.53 -14.07 14.03
N ILE A 396 -13.29 -15.31 13.59
CA ILE A 396 -12.06 -15.73 12.92
C ILE A 396 -11.87 -14.99 11.60
N TYR A 397 -12.91 -14.87 10.77
CA TYR A 397 -12.83 -14.17 9.49
C TYR A 397 -12.35 -12.72 9.67
N ARG A 398 -12.88 -12.01 10.67
CA ARG A 398 -12.53 -10.61 10.93
C ARG A 398 -11.12 -10.45 11.49
N THR A 399 -10.71 -11.37 12.37
CA THR A 399 -9.47 -11.25 13.16
C THR A 399 -8.27 -11.90 12.48
N ARG A 400 -8.44 -12.85 11.56
CA ARG A 400 -7.33 -13.59 10.93
C ARG A 400 -6.28 -12.75 10.23
N LYS A 401 -6.61 -11.54 9.80
CA LYS A 401 -5.63 -10.56 9.28
C LYS A 401 -4.51 -10.25 10.29
N LYS A 402 -4.81 -10.32 11.59
CA LYS A 402 -3.88 -10.01 12.69
C LYS A 402 -2.92 -11.15 13.02
N SER A 403 -3.04 -12.30 12.36
CA SER A 403 -2.11 -13.41 12.55
C SER A 403 -0.82 -13.28 11.73
N PHE A 404 -0.83 -12.47 10.66
CA PHE A 404 0.32 -12.35 9.77
C PHE A 404 1.58 -11.83 10.47
N GLY A 405 1.48 -10.91 11.43
CA GLY A 405 2.62 -10.43 12.21
C GLY A 405 3.17 -11.50 13.15
N PRO A 406 2.37 -11.99 14.13
CA PRO A 406 2.81 -13.01 15.08
C PRO A 406 3.36 -14.29 14.43
N PHE A 407 2.82 -14.67 13.27
CA PHE A 407 3.25 -15.85 12.53
C PHE A 407 4.09 -15.54 11.28
N LYS A 408 4.63 -14.31 11.14
CA LYS A 408 5.35 -13.88 9.93
C LYS A 408 6.38 -14.91 9.49
N ARG A 409 7.27 -15.32 10.39
CA ARG A 409 8.30 -16.31 10.10
C ARG A 409 7.71 -17.63 9.56
N LYS A 410 6.67 -18.18 10.19
CA LYS A 410 6.03 -19.43 9.73
C LYS A 410 5.39 -19.29 8.34
N PHE A 411 4.82 -18.14 8.02
CA PHE A 411 4.33 -17.86 6.65
C PHE A 411 5.47 -17.87 5.62
N TRP A 412 6.59 -17.22 5.91
CA TRP A 412 7.77 -17.20 5.04
C TRP A 412 8.45 -18.56 4.92
N GLU A 413 8.37 -19.38 5.97
CA GLU A 413 8.91 -20.74 6.04
C GLU A 413 7.97 -21.80 5.45
N LEU A 414 6.79 -21.41 4.94
CA LEU A 414 5.91 -22.34 4.24
C LEU A 414 6.69 -23.06 3.13
N PRO A 415 6.42 -24.37 2.92
CA PRO A 415 7.10 -25.15 1.89
C PRO A 415 7.02 -24.43 0.54
N ALA A 416 8.14 -24.41 -0.20
CA ALA A 416 8.23 -23.65 -1.45
C ALA A 416 7.12 -24.02 -2.45
N GLY A 417 6.73 -25.31 -2.50
CA GLY A 417 5.62 -25.76 -3.34
C GLY A 417 4.26 -25.18 -2.94
N VAL A 418 4.00 -24.98 -1.64
CA VAL A 418 2.77 -24.33 -1.13
C VAL A 418 2.77 -22.86 -1.51
N ARG A 419 3.87 -22.14 -1.26
CA ARG A 419 4.00 -20.72 -1.63
C ARG A 419 3.85 -20.51 -3.13
N ALA A 420 4.41 -21.39 -3.95
CA ALA A 420 4.26 -21.36 -5.41
C ALA A 420 2.80 -21.56 -5.85
N ARG A 421 2.07 -22.53 -5.27
CA ARG A 421 0.65 -22.75 -5.62
C ARG A 421 -0.23 -21.58 -5.23
N ILE A 422 -0.07 -21.04 -4.02
CA ILE A 422 -0.76 -19.80 -3.58
C ILE A 422 -0.44 -18.65 -4.53
N GLY A 423 0.84 -18.48 -4.90
CA GLY A 423 1.28 -17.44 -5.82
C GLY A 423 0.66 -17.56 -7.22
N ASN A 424 0.46 -18.78 -7.74
CA ASN A 424 -0.19 -19.01 -9.03
C ASN A 424 -1.69 -18.68 -9.00
N ASP A 425 -2.39 -19.07 -7.92
CA ASP A 425 -3.82 -18.73 -7.76
C ASP A 425 -4.01 -17.21 -7.70
N LEU A 426 -3.16 -16.53 -6.93
CA LEU A 426 -3.17 -15.07 -6.84
C LEU A 426 -2.84 -14.40 -8.17
N GLU A 427 -1.88 -14.90 -8.93
CA GLU A 427 -1.55 -14.39 -10.27
C GLU A 427 -2.78 -14.45 -11.19
N ASN A 428 -3.49 -15.57 -11.22
CA ASN A 428 -4.72 -15.70 -12.00
C ASN A 428 -5.78 -14.67 -11.58
N LYS A 429 -5.92 -14.43 -10.27
CA LYS A 429 -6.82 -13.41 -9.75
C LYS A 429 -6.39 -12.00 -10.18
N PHE A 430 -5.10 -11.68 -10.12
CA PHE A 430 -4.59 -10.37 -10.55
C PHE A 430 -4.73 -10.16 -12.05
N VAL A 431 -4.50 -11.18 -12.87
CA VAL A 431 -4.81 -11.15 -14.31
C VAL A 431 -6.27 -10.76 -14.49
N PHE A 432 -7.20 -11.51 -13.91
CA PHE A 432 -8.64 -11.24 -13.99
C PHE A 432 -8.99 -9.80 -13.57
N LEU A 433 -8.49 -9.34 -12.41
CA LEU A 433 -8.77 -7.99 -11.92
C LEU A 433 -8.22 -6.92 -12.87
N PHE A 434 -7.02 -7.12 -13.42
CA PHE A 434 -6.41 -6.17 -14.34
C PHE A 434 -7.20 -6.05 -15.66
N GLU A 435 -7.80 -7.14 -16.14
CA GLU A 435 -8.70 -7.10 -17.30
C GLU A 435 -9.99 -6.35 -16.96
N LYS A 436 -10.64 -6.68 -15.82
CA LYS A 436 -11.92 -6.07 -15.44
C LYS A 436 -11.80 -4.59 -15.12
N LEU A 437 -10.66 -4.16 -14.59
CA LEU A 437 -10.38 -2.76 -14.28
C LEU A 437 -9.77 -2.00 -15.47
N ASN A 438 -9.66 -2.63 -16.64
CA ASN A 438 -9.11 -2.08 -17.87
C ASN A 438 -7.69 -1.50 -17.74
N VAL A 439 -6.86 -2.05 -16.86
CA VAL A 439 -5.46 -1.57 -16.68
C VAL A 439 -4.45 -2.26 -17.61
N GLN A 440 -4.92 -3.14 -18.50
CA GLN A 440 -4.08 -3.72 -19.55
C GLN A 440 -3.45 -2.64 -20.43
N ARG A 441 -2.20 -2.85 -20.86
CA ARG A 441 -1.45 -1.93 -21.75
C ARG A 441 -1.30 -0.49 -21.22
N THR A 442 -1.50 -0.27 -19.93
CA THR A 442 -1.29 1.04 -19.30
C THR A 442 0.18 1.37 -19.04
N ALA A 443 1.12 0.44 -19.27
CA ALA A 443 2.55 0.67 -19.07
C ALA A 443 3.08 1.86 -19.88
N ASP A 444 2.68 2.00 -21.14
CA ASP A 444 3.11 3.11 -22.01
C ASP A 444 2.52 4.45 -21.55
N LEU A 445 1.26 4.45 -21.09
CA LEU A 445 0.63 5.63 -20.50
C LEU A 445 1.41 6.06 -19.24
N VAL A 446 1.67 5.11 -18.34
CA VAL A 446 2.41 5.37 -17.11
C VAL A 446 3.81 5.90 -17.42
N LYS A 447 4.55 5.29 -18.35
CA LYS A 447 5.86 5.78 -18.79
C LYS A 447 5.81 7.21 -19.33
N LYS A 448 4.73 7.59 -20.02
CA LYS A 448 4.53 8.94 -20.55
C LYS A 448 4.20 9.97 -19.46
N THR A 449 3.45 9.58 -18.43
CA THR A 449 2.90 10.52 -17.44
C THR A 449 3.66 10.55 -16.12
N VAL A 450 4.47 9.53 -15.81
CA VAL A 450 5.17 9.40 -14.53
C VAL A 450 6.69 9.55 -14.73
N PRO A 451 7.29 10.63 -14.21
CA PRO A 451 8.74 10.78 -14.24
C PRO A 451 9.40 9.78 -13.28
N LEU A 452 10.49 9.16 -13.72
CA LEU A 452 11.33 8.32 -12.86
C LEU A 452 12.36 9.19 -12.16
N VAL A 453 12.22 9.33 -10.85
CA VAL A 453 13.14 10.11 -10.01
C VAL A 453 13.83 9.16 -9.03
N PRO A 454 15.09 8.79 -9.27
CA PRO A 454 15.81 7.86 -8.41
C PRO A 454 16.20 8.55 -7.10
N VAL A 455 15.40 8.33 -6.04
CA VAL A 455 15.71 8.82 -4.69
C VAL A 455 16.61 7.81 -3.98
N VAL A 456 17.86 8.19 -3.77
CA VAL A 456 18.88 7.34 -3.15
C VAL A 456 18.69 7.31 -1.63
N PRO A 457 18.42 6.14 -1.00
CA PRO A 457 18.34 6.05 0.46
C PRO A 457 19.72 6.22 1.09
N PRO A 458 19.82 6.89 2.26
CA PRO A 458 21.08 7.02 2.99
C PRO A 458 21.60 5.64 3.40
N ALA A 459 22.93 5.46 3.37
CA ALA A 459 23.56 4.22 3.81
C ALA A 459 23.35 4.03 5.32
N PRO A 460 23.03 2.81 5.80
CA PRO A 460 22.91 2.54 7.22
C PRO A 460 24.28 2.63 7.91
N ALA A 461 24.35 3.20 9.13
CA ALA A 461 25.61 3.37 9.85
C ALA A 461 26.39 2.04 10.04
N ALA A 462 25.69 0.94 10.31
CA ALA A 462 26.31 -0.37 10.44
C ALA A 462 26.93 -0.88 9.13
N LEU A 463 26.35 -0.50 7.97
CA LEU A 463 26.92 -0.80 6.66
C LEU A 463 28.19 0.03 6.42
N GLU A 464 28.16 1.32 6.73
CA GLU A 464 29.35 2.19 6.63
C GLU A 464 30.49 1.69 7.53
N GLY A 465 30.18 1.35 8.79
CA GLY A 465 31.14 0.80 9.73
C GLY A 465 31.71 -0.56 9.28
N ALA A 466 30.90 -1.40 8.63
CA ALA A 466 31.39 -2.65 8.04
C ALA A 466 32.36 -2.40 6.87
N LEU A 467 32.07 -1.43 6.01
CA LEU A 467 32.93 -1.07 4.87
C LEU A 467 34.28 -0.49 5.28
N GLN A 468 34.31 0.32 6.34
CA GLN A 468 35.56 0.85 6.90
C GLN A 468 36.46 -0.29 7.41
N LYS A 469 35.88 -1.28 8.10
CA LYS A 469 36.63 -2.44 8.60
C LYS A 469 37.16 -3.33 7.47
N VAL A 470 36.42 -3.49 6.37
CA VAL A 470 36.87 -4.26 5.20
C VAL A 470 37.98 -3.52 4.44
N GLY A 471 37.91 -2.19 4.36
CA GLY A 471 38.93 -1.35 3.72
C GLY A 471 40.25 -1.28 4.50
N ALA A 472 40.20 -1.35 5.84
CA ALA A 472 41.40 -1.32 6.69
C ALA A 472 42.22 -2.64 6.71
N VAL A 473 41.73 -3.69 6.04
CA VAL A 473 42.37 -5.03 5.97
C VAL A 473 42.96 -5.30 4.57
N ARG A 474 42.87 -4.33 3.64
CA ARG A 474 43.63 -4.30 2.38
C ARG A 474 44.82 -3.38 2.53
#